data_AF-A0A314YJ95-F1
#
_entry.id   AF-A0A314YJ95-F1
#
_cell.length_a   1.000
_cell.length_b   1.000
_cell.length_c   1.000
_cell.angle_alpha   90.00
_cell.angle_beta   90.00
_cell.angle_gamma   90.00
#
_symmetry.space_group_name_H-M   'P 1'
#
loop_
_entity.id
_entity.type
_entity.pdbx_description
1 polymer ?
#
loop_
_entity_poly.entity_id
_entity_poly.type
_entity_poly.pdbx_seq_one_letter_code
_entity_poly.pdbx_strand_id
1 'polypeptide(L)'
;MNEEYEKAKQQVAESSGTPLDQVTLPIPQQLEIMTVELGVAKGKRIRGLGSSLRVECSHSGGVASSFATQQKVEELQGTVGELKGTVSELQGTVGKLLDVIEWMRTHDGPLPSHIGVPSSHVGDSPCDDD
;
A
#
# COMPACT_ATOMS: atom_id res chain seq x y z
N MET A 1 12.32 -2.35 -34.83
CA MET A 1 11.42 -3.42 -35.29
C MET A 1 11.61 -3.60 -36.78
N ASN A 2 12.66 -4.32 -37.21
CA ASN A 2 12.71 -4.98 -38.54
C ASN A 2 14.06 -5.59 -38.89
N GLU A 3 15.20 -5.20 -38.32
CA GLU A 3 16.50 -5.74 -38.80
C GLU A 3 16.61 -7.26 -38.62
N GLU A 4 16.20 -7.78 -37.46
CA GLU A 4 16.23 -9.21 -37.17
C GLU A 4 15.13 -9.98 -37.94
N TYR A 5 13.98 -9.35 -38.15
CA TYR A 5 12.88 -9.90 -38.94
C TYR A 5 13.23 -10.01 -40.43
N GLU A 6 13.79 -8.95 -41.01
CA GLU A 6 14.24 -8.95 -42.42
C GLU A 6 15.40 -9.91 -42.63
N LYS A 7 16.33 -10.01 -41.68
CA LYS A 7 17.42 -11.00 -41.74
C LYS A 7 16.91 -12.44 -41.65
N ALA A 8 15.88 -12.70 -40.84
CA ALA A 8 15.23 -14.02 -40.78
C ALA A 8 14.48 -14.33 -42.08
N LYS A 9 13.77 -13.35 -42.64
CA LYS A 9 13.05 -13.48 -43.92
C LYS A 9 14.01 -13.74 -45.08
N GLN A 10 15.13 -13.04 -45.12
CA GLN A 10 16.19 -13.20 -46.11
C GLN A 10 16.82 -14.60 -46.06
N GLN A 11 17.12 -15.12 -44.86
CA GLN A 11 17.63 -16.49 -44.70
C GLN A 11 16.63 -17.56 -45.19
N VAL A 12 15.34 -17.37 -44.94
CA VAL A 12 14.31 -18.29 -45.42
C VAL A 12 14.19 -18.21 -46.94
N ALA A 13 14.26 -17.02 -47.52
CA ALA A 13 14.29 -16.81 -48.98
C ALA A 13 15.48 -17.53 -49.64
N GLU A 14 16.67 -17.39 -49.05
CA GLU A 14 17.90 -18.03 -49.53
C GLU A 14 17.83 -19.57 -49.43
N SER A 15 17.24 -20.11 -48.35
CA SER A 15 17.11 -21.55 -48.16
C SER A 15 16.02 -22.21 -49.01
N SER A 16 15.00 -21.45 -49.43
CA SER A 16 13.85 -21.96 -50.18
C SER A 16 13.86 -21.60 -51.66
N GLY A 17 14.76 -20.69 -52.07
CA GLY A 17 14.88 -20.22 -53.46
C GLY A 17 13.71 -19.35 -53.93
N THR A 18 12.79 -18.97 -53.03
CA THR A 18 11.67 -18.08 -53.35
C THR A 18 12.10 -16.61 -53.24
N PRO A 19 11.57 -15.72 -54.11
CA PRO A 19 11.84 -14.29 -54.00
C PRO A 19 11.33 -13.74 -52.67
N LEU A 20 12.09 -12.81 -52.07
CA LEU A 20 11.86 -12.26 -50.73
C LEU A 20 10.44 -11.72 -50.52
N ASP A 21 9.83 -11.18 -51.58
CA ASP A 21 8.48 -10.62 -51.54
C ASP A 21 7.38 -11.67 -51.34
N GLN A 22 7.68 -12.95 -51.60
CA GLN A 22 6.76 -14.06 -51.42
C GLN A 22 6.98 -14.82 -50.11
N VAL A 23 8.09 -14.55 -49.41
CA VAL A 23 8.40 -15.20 -48.14
C VAL A 23 7.66 -14.49 -47.02
N THR A 24 6.79 -15.19 -46.31
CA THR A 24 6.17 -14.68 -45.08
C THR A 24 6.51 -15.62 -43.93
N LEU A 25 7.05 -15.09 -42.85
CA LEU A 25 7.37 -15.90 -41.68
C LEU A 25 6.07 -16.33 -40.97
N PRO A 26 5.99 -17.59 -40.51
CA PRO A 26 4.85 -18.05 -39.73
C PRO A 26 4.74 -17.24 -38.43
N ILE A 27 3.49 -16.91 -38.05
CA ILE A 27 3.16 -16.07 -36.88
C ILE A 27 3.95 -16.44 -35.60
N PRO A 28 4.17 -17.72 -35.25
CA PRO A 28 4.97 -18.09 -34.09
C PRO A 28 6.40 -17.53 -34.12
N GLN A 29 7.08 -17.55 -35.28
CA GLN A 29 8.44 -17.02 -35.41
C GLN A 29 8.45 -15.50 -35.33
N GLN A 30 7.46 -14.84 -35.94
CA GLN A 30 7.32 -13.38 -35.85
C GLN A 30 7.13 -12.94 -34.40
N LEU A 31 6.28 -13.64 -33.63
CA LEU A 31 6.07 -13.36 -32.21
C LEU A 31 7.34 -13.59 -31.38
N GLU A 32 8.11 -14.63 -31.69
CA GLU A 32 9.37 -14.92 -31.00
C GLU A 32 10.38 -13.78 -31.18
N ILE A 33 10.59 -13.32 -32.41
CA ILE A 33 11.45 -12.16 -32.71
C ILE A 33 10.98 -10.91 -31.95
N MET A 34 9.66 -10.64 -31.94
CA MET A 34 9.09 -9.51 -31.21
C MET A 34 9.29 -9.64 -29.68
N THR A 35 9.19 -10.85 -29.12
CA THR A 35 9.43 -11.06 -27.68
C THR A 35 10.87 -10.82 -27.27
N VAL A 36 11.82 -11.20 -28.14
CA VAL A 36 13.26 -10.95 -27.93
C VAL A 36 13.53 -9.44 -28.00
N GLU A 37 13.03 -8.74 -29.03
CA GLU A 37 13.24 -7.30 -29.20
C GLU A 37 12.63 -6.47 -28.05
N LEU A 38 11.48 -6.88 -27.53
CA LEU A 38 10.82 -6.21 -26.41
C LEU A 38 11.36 -6.63 -25.03
N GLY A 39 12.29 -7.60 -24.96
CA GLY A 39 12.79 -8.17 -23.70
C GLY A 39 11.72 -8.87 -22.85
N VAL A 40 10.57 -9.21 -23.44
CA VAL A 40 9.42 -9.81 -22.74
C VAL A 40 9.56 -11.32 -22.81
N ALA A 41 9.87 -11.97 -21.68
CA ALA A 41 9.96 -13.43 -21.65
C ALA A 41 8.58 -14.08 -21.86
N LYS A 42 8.54 -15.10 -22.72
CA LYS A 42 7.38 -15.95 -22.99
C LYS A 42 6.79 -16.48 -21.67
N GLY A 43 5.50 -16.25 -21.45
CA GLY A 43 4.77 -16.70 -20.25
C GLY A 43 4.70 -15.70 -19.09
N LYS A 44 5.30 -14.51 -19.19
CA LYS A 44 5.12 -13.45 -18.20
C LYS A 44 3.86 -12.62 -18.51
N ARG A 45 2.97 -12.45 -17.53
CA ARG A 45 1.81 -11.56 -17.65
C ARG A 45 2.27 -10.11 -17.59
N ILE A 46 1.98 -9.32 -18.62
CA ILE A 46 2.14 -7.86 -18.59
C ILE A 46 0.98 -7.29 -17.76
N ARG A 47 1.29 -6.59 -16.68
CA ARG A 47 0.30 -5.90 -15.85
C ARG A 47 0.12 -4.49 -16.42
N GLY A 48 -1.12 -4.06 -16.67
CA GLY A 48 -1.40 -2.68 -17.09
C GLY A 48 -1.93 -2.47 -18.51
N LEU A 49 -2.58 -3.46 -19.15
CA LEU A 49 -3.32 -3.22 -20.40
C LEU A 49 -4.65 -2.50 -20.11
N GLY A 50 -4.54 -1.18 -19.95
CA GLY A 50 -5.64 -0.21 -19.88
C GLY A 50 -5.06 1.20 -20.01
N SER A 51 -5.41 1.90 -21.09
CA SER A 51 -5.20 3.34 -21.40
C SER A 51 -3.89 4.08 -21.05
N SER A 52 -2.82 3.44 -20.58
CA SER A 52 -1.54 4.12 -20.28
C SER A 52 -0.36 3.15 -20.28
N LEU A 53 0.16 2.84 -21.47
CA LEU A 53 1.46 2.21 -21.62
C LEU A 53 2.54 3.28 -21.37
N ARG A 54 3.00 3.43 -20.12
CA ARG A 54 4.15 4.27 -19.79
C ARG A 54 5.38 3.36 -19.74
N VAL A 55 6.33 3.56 -20.64
CA VAL A 55 7.65 2.93 -20.56
C VAL A 55 8.42 3.68 -19.48
N GLU A 56 8.27 3.25 -18.23
CA GLU A 56 9.14 3.72 -17.16
C GLU A 56 10.41 2.88 -17.19
N CYS A 57 11.47 3.44 -17.77
CA CYS A 57 12.83 2.98 -17.52
C CYS A 57 13.05 3.06 -16.00
N SER A 58 13.22 1.91 -15.35
CA SER A 58 13.48 1.82 -13.91
C SER A 58 14.83 2.45 -13.54
N HIS A 59 14.93 3.77 -13.58
CA HIS A 59 15.92 4.52 -12.83
C HIS A 59 15.34 4.72 -11.43
N SER A 60 15.66 3.80 -10.53
CA SER A 60 15.74 4.00 -9.08
C SER A 60 14.86 5.13 -8.48
N GLY A 61 13.54 4.99 -8.56
CA GLY A 61 12.59 5.95 -7.96
C GLY A 61 11.96 5.46 -6.64
N GLY A 62 12.41 4.33 -6.10
CA GLY A 62 11.71 3.61 -5.01
C GLY A 62 11.87 4.17 -3.60
N VAL A 63 12.69 5.20 -3.38
CA VAL A 63 13.09 5.60 -2.00
C VAL A 63 12.33 6.82 -1.45
N ALA A 64 11.82 7.72 -2.30
CA ALA A 64 11.13 8.91 -1.82
C ALA A 64 9.71 8.62 -1.27
N SER A 65 8.99 7.66 -1.86
CA SER A 65 7.65 7.27 -1.40
C SER A 65 7.67 6.46 -0.10
N SER A 66 8.74 5.70 0.16
CA SER A 66 8.82 4.82 1.32
C SER A 66 9.05 5.60 2.62
N PHE A 67 9.82 6.69 2.57
CA PHE A 67 10.15 7.46 3.76
C PHE A 67 8.95 8.32 4.23
N ALA A 68 8.26 8.97 3.29
CA ALA A 68 7.06 9.77 3.60
C ALA A 68 5.92 8.91 4.15
N THR A 69 5.78 7.67 3.68
CA THR A 69 4.79 6.73 4.20
C THR A 69 5.18 6.19 5.57
N GLN A 70 6.47 5.94 5.82
CA GLN A 70 6.98 5.50 7.12
C GLN A 70 6.76 6.55 8.22
N GLN A 71 7.09 7.83 7.96
CA GLN A 71 6.87 8.91 8.92
C GLN A 71 5.39 9.04 9.31
N LYS A 72 4.48 8.94 8.33
CA LYS A 72 3.04 9.00 8.58
C LYS A 72 2.54 7.81 9.40
N VAL A 73 3.15 6.62 9.23
CA VAL A 73 2.83 5.45 10.06
C VAL A 73 3.27 5.66 11.50
N GLU A 74 4.44 6.24 11.73
CA GLU A 74 4.95 6.55 13.07
C GLU A 74 4.07 7.59 13.78
N GLU A 75 3.64 8.63 13.08
CA GLU A 75 2.70 9.65 13.59
C GLU A 75 1.34 9.03 13.96
N LEU A 76 0.79 8.17 13.11
CA LEU A 76 -0.45 7.45 13.39
C LEU A 76 -0.30 6.48 14.58
N GLN A 77 0.86 5.84 14.74
CA GLN A 77 1.11 5.00 15.91
C GLN A 77 1.15 5.82 17.20
N GLY A 78 1.72 7.02 17.17
CA GLY A 78 1.72 7.96 18.29
C GLY A 78 0.30 8.33 18.72
N THR A 79 -0.50 8.82 17.78
CA THR A 79 -1.90 9.23 18.05
C THR A 79 -2.78 8.07 18.54
N VAL A 80 -2.58 6.85 18.01
CA VAL A 80 -3.26 5.64 18.52
C VAL A 80 -2.81 5.29 19.94
N GLY A 81 -1.53 5.50 20.26
CA GLY A 81 -0.98 5.33 21.61
C GLY A 81 -1.63 6.26 22.62
N GLU A 82 -1.74 7.55 22.28
CA GLU A 82 -2.39 8.57 23.12
C GLU A 82 -3.87 8.24 23.34
N LEU A 83 -4.60 7.91 22.26
CA LEU A 83 -6.01 7.53 22.35
C LEU A 83 -6.22 6.30 23.25
N LYS A 84 -5.32 5.31 23.17
CA LYS A 84 -5.35 4.14 24.06
C LYS A 84 -5.13 4.53 25.53
N GLY A 85 -4.27 5.52 25.79
CA GLY A 85 -4.10 6.12 27.11
C GLY A 85 -5.40 6.72 27.64
N THR A 86 -6.04 7.60 26.86
CA THR A 86 -7.32 8.24 27.22
C THR A 86 -8.43 7.21 27.48
N VAL A 87 -8.53 6.16 26.65
CA VAL A 87 -9.50 5.08 26.85
C VAL A 87 -9.25 4.34 28.17
N SER A 88 -7.99 4.10 28.52
CA SER A 88 -7.63 3.42 29.78
C SER A 88 -8.00 4.27 31.01
N GLU A 89 -7.81 5.58 30.95
CA GLU A 89 -8.23 6.51 32.01
C GLU A 89 -9.76 6.57 32.16
N LEU A 90 -10.48 6.61 31.04
CA LEU A 90 -11.93 6.58 31.03
C LEU A 90 -12.46 5.26 31.62
N GLN A 91 -11.86 4.12 31.27
CA GLN A 91 -12.20 2.83 31.87
C GLN A 91 -12.00 2.83 33.39
N GLY A 92 -10.89 3.40 33.88
CA GLY A 92 -10.65 3.55 35.31
C GLY A 92 -11.69 4.44 36.00
N THR A 93 -12.13 5.51 35.33
CA THR A 93 -13.17 6.42 35.84
C THR A 93 -14.54 5.73 35.90
N VAL A 94 -14.89 4.97 34.86
CA VAL A 94 -16.13 4.18 34.82
C VAL A 94 -16.13 3.11 35.92
N GLY A 95 -15.00 2.44 36.16
CA GLY A 95 -14.86 1.48 37.26
C GLY A 95 -15.18 2.11 38.62
N LYS A 96 -14.58 3.27 38.94
CA LYS A 96 -14.88 4.00 40.18
C LYS A 96 -16.35 4.38 40.31
N LEU A 97 -16.99 4.79 39.21
CA LEU A 97 -18.41 5.14 39.22
C LEU A 97 -19.29 3.91 39.47
N LEU A 98 -18.94 2.75 38.92
CA LEU A 98 -19.64 1.49 39.19
C LEU A 98 -19.53 1.10 40.66
N ASP A 99 -18.36 1.25 41.28
CA ASP A 99 -18.16 1.00 42.71
C ASP A 99 -19.06 1.91 43.58
N VAL A 100 -19.16 3.21 43.21
CA VAL A 100 -20.09 4.16 43.88
C VAL A 100 -21.54 3.68 43.76
N ILE A 101 -21.97 3.28 42.56
CA ILE A 101 -23.35 2.82 42.32
C ILE A 101 -23.65 1.56 43.11
N GLU A 102 -22.72 0.61 43.16
CA GLU A 102 -22.88 -0.62 43.94
C GLU A 102 -22.98 -0.35 45.44
N TRP A 103 -22.15 0.56 45.95
CA TRP A 103 -22.22 1.00 47.34
C TRP A 103 -23.60 1.58 47.67
N MET A 104 -24.08 2.54 46.87
CA MET A 104 -25.38 3.18 47.07
C MET A 104 -26.56 2.20 46.99
N ARG A 105 -26.42 1.09 46.25
CA ARG A 105 -27.46 0.06 46.16
C ARG A 105 -27.53 -0.80 47.43
N THR A 106 -26.41 -0.97 48.13
CA THR A 106 -26.27 -2.00 49.18
C THR A 106 -26.12 -1.41 50.58
N HIS A 107 -25.86 -0.11 50.71
CA HIS A 107 -25.57 0.56 51.98
C HIS A 107 -26.34 1.87 52.10
N ASP A 108 -26.86 2.16 53.30
CA ASP A 108 -27.38 3.47 53.69
C ASP A 108 -26.32 4.18 54.55
N GLY A 109 -25.60 5.15 53.99
CA GLY A 109 -24.54 5.88 54.69
C GLY A 109 -23.56 6.61 53.77
N PRO A 110 -22.62 7.39 54.32
CA PRO A 110 -21.62 8.11 53.54
C PRO A 110 -20.70 7.16 52.74
N LEU A 111 -20.22 7.62 51.59
CA LEU A 111 -19.29 6.86 50.75
C LEU A 111 -17.97 6.59 51.50
N PRO A 112 -17.43 5.37 51.41
CA PRO A 112 -16.19 5.02 52.09
C PRO A 112 -14.99 5.67 51.39
N SER A 113 -13.99 6.05 52.18
CA SER A 113 -12.85 6.89 51.73
C SER A 113 -11.96 6.27 50.65
N HIS A 114 -12.06 4.96 50.41
CA HIS A 114 -11.32 4.27 49.35
C HIS A 114 -12.01 4.36 47.98
N ILE A 115 -13.31 4.67 47.95
CA ILE A 115 -14.04 4.97 46.71
C ILE A 115 -13.76 6.44 46.38
N GLY A 116 -12.60 6.67 45.78
CA GLY A 116 -12.15 8.02 45.42
C GLY A 116 -13.10 8.67 44.42
N VAL A 117 -13.39 9.96 44.61
CA VAL A 117 -14.18 10.77 43.68
C VAL A 117 -13.46 10.81 42.32
N PRO A 118 -14.17 10.60 41.19
CA PRO A 118 -13.57 10.72 39.87
C PRO A 118 -13.02 12.14 39.68
N SER A 119 -11.73 12.25 39.33
CA SER A 119 -11.04 13.52 39.13
C SER A 119 -11.57 14.21 37.87
N SER A 120 -12.02 15.46 37.98
CA SER A 120 -12.48 16.27 36.84
C SER A 120 -11.30 16.97 36.16
N HIS A 121 -10.44 16.21 35.48
CA HIS A 121 -9.51 16.83 34.53
C HIS A 121 -10.20 16.91 33.17
N VAL A 122 -10.72 18.08 32.84
CA VAL A 122 -11.04 18.45 31.46
C VAL A 122 -9.71 18.87 30.85
N GLY A 123 -9.29 18.21 29.77
CA GLY A 123 -8.01 18.49 29.10
C GLY A 123 -7.94 19.96 28.69
N ASP A 124 -6.82 20.61 28.99
CA ASP A 124 -6.53 21.94 28.47
C ASP A 124 -6.39 21.83 26.95
N SER A 125 -7.36 22.39 26.23
CA SER A 125 -7.32 22.46 24.77
C SER A 125 -6.20 23.45 24.40
N PRO A 126 -5.17 23.07 23.64
CA PRO A 126 -4.24 24.05 23.12
C PRO A 126 -5.01 24.93 22.14
N CYS A 127 -5.13 26.21 22.47
CA CYS A 127 -5.58 27.23 21.53
C CYS A 127 -4.45 27.40 20.51
N ASP A 128 -4.65 26.90 19.29
CA ASP A 128 -3.82 27.30 18.16
C ASP A 128 -4.17 28.76 17.81
N ASP A 129 -3.23 29.67 18.06
CA ASP A 129 -3.27 31.05 17.54
C ASP A 129 -2.89 31.01 16.05
N ASP A 130 -3.84 31.39 15.18
CA ASP A 130 -3.66 31.65 13.73
C ASP A 130 -2.77 32.89 13.46
#